data_AF-A0A8S9HTU9-F1
#
_entry.id   AF-A0A8S9HTU9-F1
#
_cell.length_a   1.000
_cell.length_b   1.000
_cell.length_c   1.000
_cell.angle_alpha   90.00
_cell.angle_beta   90.00
_cell.angle_gamma   90.00
#
_symmetry.space_group_name_H-M   'P 1'
#
loop_
_entity.id
_entity.type
_entity.pdbx_description
1 polymer ?
#
loop_
_entity_poly.entity_id
_entity_poly.type
_entity_poly.pdbx_seq_one_letter_code
_entity_poly.pdbx_strand_id
1 'polypeptide(L)'
;MQYVTSTSFLLLTYAKYLTSARTIVHCGGSVYTPGRLRSIAKKQVDYLLGDNPLRMSYMVGYGPKFPRRIHHRGSSLPCVASHPAKIQCHQGFSIMHSQSPNPNFLVGAVVGGPDKHDRFPDVRSDYEQSEPATYINAPLVGALAYFAHSYAQL
;
A
#
# COMPACT_ATOMS: atom_id res chain seq x y z
N MET A 1 -3.44 4.43 -2.70
CA MET A 1 -3.08 3.98 -1.35
C MET A 1 -2.34 5.04 -0.55
N GLN A 2 -1.65 6.00 -1.19
CA GLN A 2 -1.05 7.15 -0.50
C GLN A 2 -1.95 7.75 0.60
N TYR A 3 -3.16 8.20 0.22
CA TYR A 3 -4.10 8.80 1.18
C TYR A 3 -4.59 7.82 2.25
N VAL A 4 -4.80 6.56 1.88
CA VAL A 4 -5.22 5.49 2.81
C VAL A 4 -4.17 5.33 3.91
N THR A 5 -2.90 5.20 3.54
CA THR A 5 -1.79 4.99 4.47
C THR A 5 -1.53 6.21 5.36
N SER A 6 -1.48 7.42 4.80
CA SER A 6 -1.26 8.66 5.57
C SER A 6 -2.41 8.97 6.52
N THR A 7 -3.65 8.82 6.06
CA THR A 7 -4.85 9.04 6.89
C THR A 7 -4.93 8.02 8.01
N SER A 8 -4.67 6.73 7.72
CA SER A 8 -4.67 5.70 8.76
C SER A 8 -3.65 5.99 9.85
N PHE A 9 -2.42 6.37 9.48
CA PHE A 9 -1.39 6.76 10.44
C PHE A 9 -1.80 7.97 11.29
N LEU A 10 -2.40 9.00 10.68
CA LEU A 10 -2.87 10.18 11.38
C LEU A 10 -4.01 9.85 12.36
N LEU A 11 -4.99 9.04 11.93
CA LEU A 11 -6.11 8.60 12.76
C LEU A 11 -5.62 7.83 13.99
N LEU A 12 -4.63 6.95 13.82
CA LEU A 12 -4.04 6.21 14.94
C LEU A 12 -3.27 7.13 15.89
N THR A 13 -2.49 8.06 15.36
CA THR A 13 -1.78 9.07 16.15
C THR A 13 -2.75 9.92 16.95
N TYR A 14 -3.83 10.37 16.33
CA TYR A 14 -4.85 11.17 17.00
C TYR A 14 -5.64 10.36 18.03
N ALA A 15 -5.93 9.09 17.75
CA ALA A 15 -6.53 8.19 18.75
C ALA A 15 -5.65 8.03 19.99
N LYS A 16 -4.32 7.94 19.84
CA LYS A 16 -3.39 7.93 20.99
C LYS A 16 -3.48 9.23 21.78
N TYR A 17 -3.49 10.39 21.10
CA TYR A 17 -3.63 11.69 21.73
C TYR A 17 -4.92 11.79 22.55
N LEU A 18 -6.07 11.47 21.95
CA LEU A 18 -7.37 11.49 22.63
C LEU A 18 -7.44 10.54 23.84
N THR A 19 -6.80 9.37 23.73
CA THR A 19 -6.69 8.42 24.85
C THR A 19 -5.91 9.05 26.01
N SER A 20 -4.76 9.67 25.72
CA SER A 20 -3.92 10.34 26.74
C SER A 20 -4.61 11.53 27.38
N ALA A 21 -5.34 12.32 26.59
CA ALA A 21 -6.09 13.48 27.05
C ALA A 21 -7.43 13.13 27.73
N ARG A 22 -7.82 11.83 27.75
CA ARG A 22 -9.10 11.34 28.27
C ARG A 22 -10.31 12.09 27.70
N THR A 23 -10.27 12.34 26.39
CA THR A 23 -11.29 13.13 25.69
C THR A 23 -11.75 12.49 24.39
N ILE A 24 -12.81 13.05 23.81
CA ILE A 24 -13.43 12.65 22.55
C ILE A 24 -13.64 13.89 21.67
N VAL A 25 -13.91 13.69 20.39
CA VAL A 25 -14.11 14.79 19.44
C VAL A 25 -15.53 14.84 18.92
N HIS A 26 -16.10 16.04 18.91
CA HIS A 26 -17.35 16.37 18.25
C HIS A 26 -17.04 17.09 16.94
N CYS A 27 -17.53 16.58 15.82
CA CYS A 27 -17.34 17.17 14.50
C CYS A 27 -18.63 17.05 13.70
N GLY A 28 -19.25 18.18 13.34
CA GLY A 28 -20.44 18.22 12.50
C GLY A 28 -21.60 17.36 13.02
N GLY A 29 -21.86 17.36 14.33
CA GLY A 29 -22.89 16.53 14.98
C GLY A 29 -22.52 15.07 15.19
N SER A 30 -21.35 14.62 14.73
CA SER A 30 -20.83 13.27 14.97
C SER A 30 -19.82 13.22 16.11
N VAL A 31 -19.82 12.12 16.86
CA VAL A 31 -18.84 11.84 17.92
C VAL A 31 -17.80 10.83 17.43
N TYR A 32 -16.53 11.17 17.63
CA TYR A 32 -15.38 10.33 17.32
C TYR A 32 -14.61 9.99 18.58
N THR A 33 -14.70 8.71 18.99
CA THR A 33 -13.95 8.15 20.10
C THR A 33 -12.59 7.61 19.63
N PRO A 34 -11.59 7.45 20.50
CA PRO A 34 -10.33 6.78 20.15
C PRO A 34 -10.55 5.41 19.49
N GLY A 35 -11.48 4.61 20.02
CA GLY A 35 -11.81 3.30 19.47
C GLY A 35 -12.40 3.36 18.06
N ARG A 36 -13.27 4.35 17.79
CA ARG A 36 -13.83 4.57 16.44
C ARG A 36 -12.74 4.93 15.43
N LEU A 37 -11.81 5.82 15.78
CA LEU A 37 -10.69 6.20 14.91
C LEU A 37 -9.76 5.01 14.62
N ARG A 38 -9.43 4.20 15.64
CA ARG A 38 -8.64 2.97 15.47
C ARG A 38 -9.33 1.98 14.52
N SER A 39 -10.65 1.81 14.66
CA SER A 39 -11.43 0.89 13.82
C SER A 39 -11.47 1.33 12.36
N ILE A 40 -11.60 2.64 12.10
CA ILE A 40 -11.55 3.20 10.74
C ILE A 40 -10.17 2.96 10.12
N ALA A 41 -9.10 3.29 10.84
CA ALA A 41 -7.74 3.05 10.36
C ALA A 41 -7.46 1.56 10.10
N LYS A 42 -7.94 0.67 10.98
CA LYS A 42 -7.80 -0.77 10.79
C LYS A 42 -8.51 -1.24 9.53
N LYS A 43 -9.77 -0.85 9.31
CA LYS A 43 -10.51 -1.20 8.09
C LYS A 43 -9.78 -0.77 6.81
N GLN A 44 -9.15 0.40 6.82
CA GLN A 44 -8.37 0.90 5.70
C GLN A 44 -7.08 0.09 5.44
N VAL A 45 -6.37 -0.30 6.51
CA VAL A 45 -5.17 -1.15 6.40
C VAL A 45 -5.56 -2.58 5.99
N ASP A 46 -6.63 -3.15 6.53
CA ASP A 46 -7.13 -4.47 6.15
C ASP A 46 -7.52 -4.49 4.66
N TYR A 47 -8.22 -3.45 4.18
CA TYR A 47 -8.53 -3.29 2.76
C TYR A 47 -7.27 -3.27 1.90
N LEU A 48 -6.24 -2.50 2.31
CA LEU A 48 -4.95 -2.46 1.61
C LEU A 48 -4.30 -3.85 1.54
N LEU A 49 -4.42 -4.64 2.61
CA LEU A 49 -3.78 -5.94 2.74
C LEU A 49 -4.58 -7.12 2.17
N GLY A 50 -5.83 -6.90 1.73
CA GLY A 50 -6.59 -7.90 0.99
C GLY A 50 -8.07 -8.00 1.33
N ASP A 51 -8.57 -7.28 2.33
CA ASP A 51 -10.01 -7.23 2.66
C ASP A 51 -10.75 -6.26 1.73
N ASN A 52 -10.76 -6.61 0.45
CA ASN A 52 -11.37 -5.84 -0.63
C ASN A 52 -12.06 -6.78 -1.64
N PRO A 53 -12.91 -6.25 -2.56
CA PRO A 53 -13.65 -7.07 -3.51
C PRO A 53 -12.78 -7.97 -4.39
N LEU A 54 -11.52 -7.59 -4.65
CA LEU A 54 -10.58 -8.37 -5.46
C LEU A 54 -9.86 -9.47 -4.66
N ARG A 55 -10.03 -9.50 -3.33
CA ARG A 55 -9.28 -10.36 -2.39
C ARG A 55 -7.77 -10.31 -2.66
N MET A 56 -7.26 -9.10 -2.88
CA MET A 56 -5.91 -8.84 -3.38
C MET A 56 -5.20 -7.86 -2.47
N SER A 57 -4.02 -8.22 -1.97
CA SER A 57 -3.16 -7.25 -1.29
C SER A 57 -2.63 -6.25 -2.30
N TYR A 58 -2.65 -4.96 -1.98
CA TYR A 58 -1.94 -3.93 -2.74
C TYR A 58 -0.48 -3.77 -2.29
N MET A 59 0.00 -4.64 -1.40
CA MET A 59 1.41 -4.76 -1.01
C MET A 59 2.04 -5.96 -1.72
N VAL A 60 3.11 -5.71 -2.48
CA VAL A 60 3.82 -6.75 -3.23
C VAL A 60 4.41 -7.79 -2.28
N GLY A 61 4.14 -9.06 -2.55
CA GLY A 61 4.64 -10.20 -1.77
C GLY A 61 3.86 -10.48 -0.48
N TYR A 62 2.74 -9.80 -0.24
CA TYR A 62 1.87 -10.07 0.92
C TYR A 62 0.59 -10.79 0.51
N GLY A 63 0.23 -11.83 1.24
CA GLY A 63 -1.00 -12.61 1.00
C GLY A 63 -0.95 -13.47 -0.26
N PRO A 64 -2.04 -14.18 -0.57
CA PRO A 64 -2.08 -15.15 -1.68
C PRO A 64 -2.19 -14.50 -3.07
N LYS A 65 -2.58 -13.22 -3.15
CA LYS A 65 -2.79 -12.48 -4.41
C LYS A 65 -2.30 -11.04 -4.23
N PHE A 66 -1.37 -10.61 -5.08
CA PHE A 66 -0.74 -9.28 -5.04
C PHE A 66 -0.27 -8.84 -6.44
N PRO A 67 -0.01 -7.53 -6.69
CA PRO A 67 0.43 -7.01 -7.98
C PRO A 67 1.74 -7.65 -8.44
N ARG A 68 1.79 -8.08 -9.71
CA ARG A 68 2.98 -8.70 -10.30
C ARG A 68 3.62 -7.81 -11.35
N ARG A 69 3.00 -6.71 -11.74
CA ARG A 69 3.44 -5.86 -12.87
C ARG A 69 3.51 -4.38 -12.49
N ILE A 70 3.99 -4.10 -11.28
CA ILE A 70 4.13 -2.73 -10.77
C ILE A 70 5.05 -1.85 -11.65
N HIS A 71 4.79 -0.53 -11.66
CA HIS A 71 5.59 0.46 -12.37
C HIS A 71 6.90 0.75 -11.63
N HIS A 72 7.85 -0.19 -11.66
CA HIS A 72 9.16 0.01 -11.02
C HIS A 72 10.28 -0.59 -11.85
N ARG A 73 11.22 0.24 -12.31
CA ARG A 73 12.29 -0.17 -13.24
C ARG A 73 13.14 -1.30 -12.70
N GLY A 74 13.61 -1.20 -11.46
CA GLY A 74 14.40 -2.27 -10.82
C GLY A 74 13.60 -3.55 -10.58
N SER A 75 12.27 -3.46 -10.54
CA SER A 75 11.40 -4.64 -10.41
C SER A 75 11.19 -5.30 -11.77
N SER A 76 10.96 -4.49 -12.81
CA SER A 76 10.58 -4.94 -14.15
C SER A 76 11.73 -5.39 -15.03
N LEU A 77 12.93 -4.83 -14.84
CA LEU A 77 14.12 -5.19 -15.64
C LEU A 77 14.82 -6.42 -15.03
N PRO A 78 15.44 -7.29 -15.85
CA PRO A 78 16.26 -8.38 -15.32
C PRO A 78 17.43 -7.84 -14.49
N CYS A 79 17.83 -8.58 -13.47
CA CYS A 79 18.98 -8.18 -12.64
C CYS A 79 20.30 -8.36 -13.42
N VAL A 80 21.33 -7.61 -13.05
CA VAL A 80 22.65 -7.64 -13.70
C VAL A 80 23.27 -9.05 -13.68
N ALA A 81 22.98 -9.86 -12.66
CA ALA A 81 23.47 -11.24 -12.59
C ALA A 81 22.90 -12.12 -13.71
N SER A 82 21.64 -11.90 -14.09
CA SER A 82 20.97 -12.63 -15.20
C SER A 82 21.17 -11.98 -16.57
N HIS A 83 21.49 -10.68 -16.61
CA HIS A 83 21.63 -9.91 -17.84
C HIS A 83 22.73 -8.85 -17.67
N PRO A 84 24.01 -9.22 -17.82
CA PRO A 84 25.14 -8.32 -17.56
C PRO A 84 25.33 -7.26 -18.65
N ALA A 85 24.72 -7.45 -19.83
CA ALA A 85 24.76 -6.49 -20.91
C ALA A 85 23.92 -5.24 -20.60
N LYS A 86 24.32 -4.08 -21.15
CA LYS A 86 23.57 -2.83 -21.00
C LYS A 86 22.24 -2.92 -21.76
N ILE A 87 21.15 -2.64 -21.07
CA ILE A 87 19.82 -2.47 -21.67
C ILE A 87 19.74 -1.08 -22.31
N GLN A 88 19.46 -1.03 -23.61
CA GLN A 88 19.34 0.23 -24.35
C GLN A 88 18.00 0.93 -24.04
N CYS A 89 17.95 2.26 -24.17
CA CYS A 89 16.77 3.07 -23.81
C CYS A 89 15.47 2.54 -24.42
N HIS A 90 15.46 2.21 -25.71
CA HIS A 90 14.26 1.73 -26.40
C HIS A 90 13.82 0.33 -25.96
N GLN A 91 14.74 -0.51 -25.50
CA GLN A 91 14.42 -1.87 -25.03
C GLN A 91 13.57 -1.82 -23.75
N GLY A 92 13.71 -0.77 -22.93
CA GLY A 92 12.89 -0.56 -21.74
C GLY A 92 11.39 -0.46 -22.04
N PHE A 93 10.98 0.10 -23.19
CA PHE A 93 9.57 0.20 -23.56
C PHE A 93 8.95 -1.17 -23.88
N SER A 94 9.71 -2.08 -24.50
CA SER A 94 9.23 -3.45 -24.72
C SER A 94 8.90 -4.14 -23.40
N ILE A 95 9.72 -3.91 -22.37
CA ILE A 95 9.49 -4.42 -21.02
C ILE A 95 8.31 -3.70 -20.39
N MET A 96 8.20 -2.37 -20.54
CA MET A 96 7.08 -1.58 -20.05
C MET A 96 5.72 -2.16 -20.49
N HIS A 97 5.58 -2.49 -21.77
CA HIS A 97 4.33 -2.98 -22.35
C HIS A 97 4.14 -4.51 -22.29
N SER A 98 5.16 -5.26 -21.84
CA SER A 98 5.08 -6.71 -21.71
C SER A 98 4.01 -7.16 -20.70
N GLN A 99 3.32 -8.25 -21.02
CA GLN A 99 2.37 -8.94 -20.13
C GLN A 99 3.05 -9.85 -19.12
N SER A 100 4.36 -10.06 -19.23
CA SER A 100 5.12 -10.87 -18.26
C SER A 100 5.14 -10.18 -16.88
N PRO A 101 5.12 -10.97 -15.79
CA PRO A 101 5.34 -10.45 -14.46
C PRO A 101 6.73 -9.83 -14.33
N ASN A 102 6.90 -8.93 -13.37
CA ASN A 102 8.20 -8.38 -13.02
C ASN A 102 9.13 -9.52 -12.53
N PRO A 103 10.36 -9.63 -13.05
CA PRO A 103 11.30 -10.69 -12.64
C PRO A 103 11.77 -10.54 -11.19
N ASN A 104 11.81 -9.31 -10.64
CA ASN A 104 12.20 -9.06 -9.25
C ASN A 104 11.00 -8.56 -8.46
N PHE A 105 10.56 -9.32 -7.45
CA PHE A 105 9.52 -8.84 -6.53
C PHE A 105 10.08 -7.74 -5.63
N LEU A 106 9.48 -6.55 -5.72
CA LEU A 106 9.77 -5.45 -4.80
C LEU A 106 8.96 -5.65 -3.51
N VAL A 107 9.34 -6.65 -2.74
CA VAL A 107 8.59 -7.09 -1.54
C VAL A 107 8.35 -5.91 -0.59
N GLY A 108 7.11 -5.79 -0.11
CA GLY A 108 6.67 -4.73 0.78
C GLY A 108 6.28 -3.42 0.09
N ALA A 109 6.56 -3.24 -1.20
CA ALA A 109 6.11 -2.05 -1.92
C ALA A 109 4.59 -1.99 -2.02
N VAL A 110 4.02 -0.84 -1.72
CA VAL A 110 2.59 -0.59 -1.86
C VAL A 110 2.34 0.27 -3.09
N VAL A 111 1.47 -0.21 -3.97
CA VAL A 111 1.10 0.47 -5.21
C VAL A 111 0.06 1.57 -4.99
N GLY A 112 -0.16 2.40 -6.01
CA GLY A 112 -1.25 3.37 -6.09
C GLY A 112 -2.63 2.79 -5.74
N GLY A 113 -2.89 1.52 -6.05
CA GLY A 113 -4.10 0.80 -5.66
C GLY A 113 -5.24 0.94 -6.67
N PRO A 114 -6.48 0.58 -6.32
CA PRO A 114 -7.58 0.51 -7.26
C PRO A 114 -8.15 1.89 -7.60
N ASP A 115 -8.96 1.93 -8.65
CA ASP A 115 -9.82 3.07 -8.96
C ASP A 115 -11.02 3.19 -8.01
N LYS A 116 -11.87 4.20 -8.23
CA LYS A 116 -13.08 4.45 -7.42
C LYS A 116 -14.14 3.34 -7.45
N HIS A 117 -13.97 2.32 -8.30
CA HIS A 117 -14.87 1.17 -8.44
C HIS A 117 -14.18 -0.15 -8.04
N ASP A 118 -13.12 -0.06 -7.21
CA ASP A 118 -12.33 -1.21 -6.74
C ASP A 118 -11.61 -1.97 -7.87
N ARG A 119 -11.43 -1.38 -9.05
CA ARG A 119 -10.75 -2.04 -10.18
C ARG A 119 -9.26 -1.77 -10.15
N PHE A 120 -8.47 -2.84 -10.32
CA PHE A 120 -7.02 -2.77 -10.39
C PHE A 120 -6.50 -3.68 -11.52
N PRO A 121 -6.01 -3.13 -12.65
CA PRO A 121 -5.67 -3.93 -13.81
C PRO A 121 -4.30 -4.63 -13.73
N ASP A 122 -3.44 -4.28 -12.76
CA ASP A 122 -2.05 -4.77 -12.64
C ASP A 122 -1.28 -4.59 -13.97
N VAL A 123 -1.20 -3.34 -14.42
CA VAL A 123 -0.58 -2.97 -15.69
C VAL A 123 0.56 -1.98 -15.44
N ARG A 124 1.77 -2.34 -15.88
CA ARG A 124 2.98 -1.57 -15.64
C ARG A 124 2.92 -0.15 -16.20
N SER A 125 2.29 0.08 -17.35
CA SER A 125 2.13 1.43 -17.91
C SER A 125 1.09 2.28 -17.21
N ASP A 126 0.26 1.67 -16.35
CA ASP A 126 -0.78 2.35 -15.59
C ASP A 126 -0.18 2.93 -14.30
N TYR A 127 0.55 4.03 -14.45
CA TYR A 127 1.34 4.61 -13.35
C TYR A 127 0.45 5.11 -12.20
N GLU A 128 -0.80 5.51 -12.44
CA GLU A 128 -1.65 5.99 -11.34
C GLU A 128 -1.93 4.88 -10.32
N GLN A 129 -2.28 3.69 -10.80
CA GLN A 129 -2.63 2.54 -9.96
C GLN A 129 -1.40 1.72 -9.58
N SER A 130 -0.41 1.58 -10.48
CA SER A 130 0.69 0.63 -10.33
C SER A 130 2.01 1.23 -9.81
N GLU A 131 2.10 2.55 -9.63
CA GLU A 131 3.30 3.21 -9.09
C GLU A 131 3.47 2.91 -7.59
N PRO A 132 4.61 2.34 -7.17
CA PRO A 132 5.00 2.34 -5.77
C PRO A 132 5.74 3.64 -5.41
N ALA A 133 5.56 4.14 -4.19
CA ALA A 133 6.33 5.29 -3.73
C ALA A 133 6.67 5.22 -2.24
N THR A 134 7.81 5.80 -1.87
CA THR A 134 8.31 5.82 -0.48
C THR A 134 7.33 6.47 0.48
N TYR A 135 6.64 7.53 0.05
CA TYR A 135 5.64 8.23 0.86
C TYR A 135 4.33 7.45 1.07
N ILE A 136 4.08 6.36 0.31
CA ILE A 136 2.98 5.42 0.59
C ILE A 136 3.40 4.50 1.73
N ASN A 137 4.62 3.96 1.64
CA ASN A 137 5.16 3.03 2.62
C ASN A 137 5.48 3.69 3.97
N ALA A 138 5.99 4.93 3.98
CA ALA A 138 6.43 5.61 5.19
C ALA A 138 5.35 5.69 6.30
N PRO A 139 4.13 6.22 6.05
CA PRO A 139 3.08 6.24 7.07
C PRO A 139 2.52 4.84 7.36
N LEU A 140 2.52 3.93 6.38
CA LEU A 140 2.05 2.56 6.58
C LEU A 140 2.90 1.82 7.61
N VAL A 141 4.23 1.97 7.58
CA VAL A 141 5.11 1.36 8.59
C VAL A 141 4.70 1.77 10.00
N GLY A 142 4.38 3.04 10.22
CA GLY A 142 3.88 3.52 11.51
C GLY A 142 2.53 2.92 11.91
N ALA A 143 1.60 2.79 10.97
CA ALA A 143 0.30 2.16 11.21
C ALA A 143 0.43 0.66 11.53
N LEU A 144 1.28 -0.07 10.79
CA LEU A 144 1.55 -1.48 11.04
C LEU A 144 2.24 -1.71 12.39
N ALA A 145 3.21 -0.87 12.75
CA ALA A 145 3.87 -0.94 14.05
C ALA A 145 2.87 -0.74 15.20
N TYR A 146 1.94 0.20 15.06
CA TYR A 146 0.87 0.43 16.02
C TYR A 146 0.00 -0.81 16.23
N PHE A 147 -0.45 -1.44 15.12
CA PHE A 147 -1.29 -2.63 15.20
C PHE A 147 -0.51 -3.83 15.75
N ALA A 148 0.71 -4.08 15.29
CA ALA A 148 1.56 -5.16 15.78
C ALA A 148 1.77 -5.08 17.30
N HIS A 149 2.03 -3.88 17.83
CA HIS A 149 2.15 -3.67 19.27
C HIS A 149 0.84 -3.94 20.02
N SER A 150 -0.30 -3.52 19.46
CA SER A 150 -1.61 -3.72 20.09
C SER A 150 -2.05 -5.19 20.11
N TYR A 151 -1.69 -5.96 19.07
CA TYR A 151 -1.96 -7.41 19.02
C TYR A 151 -1.07 -8.20 19.98
N ALA A 152 0.17 -7.78 20.21
CA ALA A 152 1.08 -8.44 21.16
C ALA A 152 0.71 -8.21 22.65
N GLN A 153 -0.35 -7.46 22.92
CA GLN A 153 -0.92 -7.21 24.26
C GLN A 153 -2.21 -8.00 24.52
N LEU A 154 -2.66 -8.79 23.54
CA LEU A 154 -3.75 -9.78 23.65
C LEU A 154 -3.15 -11.18 23.81
#